data_AF-A0A951SNJ4-F1
#
_entry.id   AF-A0A951SNJ4-F1
#
_cell.length_a   1.000
_cell.length_b   1.000
_cell.length_c   1.000
_cell.angle_alpha   90.00
_cell.angle_beta   90.00
_cell.angle_gamma   90.00
#
_symmetry.space_group_name_H-M   'P 1'
#
loop_
_entity.id
_entity.type
_entity.pdbx_description
1 polymer ?
#
loop_
_entity_poly.entity_id
_entity_poly.type
_entity_poly.pdbx_seq_one_letter_code
_entity_poly.pdbx_strand_id
1 'polypeptide(L)'
;MLAILSAIFGFAAPFLPEAVKLLKGWQDNAHELAMMKLRLEAGAQEHLWRMEEITATADIAEAKALHKPAPSFGVQILDKAHASGMSPWLTGPVFLLFAVMDFAAGMVRPTIAYSAFGFYVAYKWALYLTLTGPRFEALPAEALQRLWTENDWAMLTLVLSYWFGQRAAKAAFGGSASHAGRS
;
A
#
# COMPACT_ATOMS: atom_id res chain seq x y z
N MET A 1 57.40 55.93 14.26
CA MET A 1 56.61 54.82 13.66
C MET A 1 56.05 53.86 14.72
N LEU A 2 56.79 53.54 15.79
CA LEU A 2 56.30 52.73 16.91
C LEU A 2 55.14 53.35 17.71
N ALA A 3 55.08 54.68 17.86
CA ALA A 3 54.01 55.37 18.61
C ALA A 3 52.62 55.31 17.95
N ILE A 4 52.55 55.18 16.61
CA ILE A 4 51.28 55.05 15.89
C ILE A 4 50.74 53.62 16.05
N LEU A 5 51.63 52.62 16.03
CA LEU A 5 51.27 51.22 16.27
C LEU A 5 50.78 51.00 17.71
N SER A 6 51.40 51.63 18.71
CA SER A 6 50.94 51.54 20.10
C SER A 6 49.63 52.29 20.36
N ALA A 7 49.40 53.43 19.68
CA ALA A 7 48.12 54.15 19.74
C ALA A 7 46.97 53.35 19.11
N ILE A 8 47.21 52.68 17.97
CA ILE A 8 46.22 51.81 17.32
C ILE A 8 45.92 50.59 18.20
N PHE A 9 46.93 49.95 18.79
CA PHE A 9 46.71 48.81 19.69
C PHE A 9 45.98 49.21 20.98
N GLY A 10 46.27 50.37 21.56
CA GLY A 10 45.56 50.89 22.73
C GLY A 10 44.10 51.23 22.43
N PHE A 11 43.80 51.73 21.23
CA PHE A 11 42.44 51.98 20.76
C PHE A 11 41.68 50.69 20.39
N ALA A 12 42.37 49.66 19.87
CA ALA A 12 41.77 48.38 19.46
C ALA A 12 41.56 47.40 20.63
N ALA A 13 42.28 47.55 21.74
CA ALA A 13 42.22 46.66 22.90
C ALA A 13 40.80 46.50 23.52
N PRO A 14 39.94 47.53 23.59
CA PRO A 14 38.55 47.37 24.04
C PRO A 14 37.66 46.58 23.07
N PHE A 15 38.02 46.50 21.78
CA PHE A 15 37.25 45.78 20.76
C PHE A 15 37.62 44.29 20.64
N LEU A 16 38.78 43.87 21.15
CA LEU A 16 39.18 42.46 21.26
C LEU A 16 38.16 41.57 21.99
N PRO A 17 37.67 41.91 23.20
CA PRO A 17 36.66 41.10 23.86
C PRO A 17 35.35 41.01 23.08
N GLU A 18 35.02 42.03 22.29
CA GLU A 18 33.80 42.08 21.47
C GLU A 18 33.91 41.19 20.22
N ALA A 19 35.07 41.18 19.57
CA ALA A 19 35.37 40.25 18.47
C ALA A 19 35.33 38.78 18.91
N VAL A 20 35.88 38.47 20.10
CA VAL A 20 35.84 37.12 20.67
C VAL A 20 34.41 36.71 21.03
N LYS A 21 33.59 37.62 21.56
CA LYS A 21 32.17 37.36 21.84
C LYS A 21 31.38 37.06 20.57
N LEU A 22 31.61 37.81 19.50
CA LEU A 22 30.99 37.53 18.19
C LEU A 22 31.35 36.13 17.71
N LEU A 23 32.63 35.77 17.66
CA LEU A 23 33.10 34.44 17.27
C LEU A 23 32.47 33.31 18.11
N LYS A 24 32.40 33.48 19.43
CA LYS A 24 31.75 32.51 20.33
C LYS A 24 30.25 32.40 20.03
N GLY A 25 29.55 33.52 19.85
CA GLY A 25 28.14 33.52 19.48
C GLY A 25 27.86 32.77 18.17
N TRP A 26 28.75 32.88 17.17
CA TRP A 26 28.66 32.08 15.95
C TRP A 26 28.87 30.58 16.19
N GLN A 27 29.84 30.21 17.02
CA GLN A 27 30.12 28.82 17.38
C GLN A 27 28.95 28.20 18.18
N ASP A 28 28.41 28.93 19.14
CA ASP A 28 27.28 28.51 19.99
C ASP A 28 26.01 28.31 19.15
N ASN A 29 25.69 29.27 18.27
CA ASN A 29 24.56 29.15 17.34
C ASN A 29 24.71 27.95 16.40
N ALA A 30 25.92 27.71 15.87
CA ALA A 30 26.18 26.55 15.01
C ALA A 30 26.01 25.23 15.79
N HIS A 31 26.44 25.20 17.06
CA HIS A 31 26.29 24.04 17.93
C HIS A 31 24.82 23.77 18.29
N GLU A 32 24.05 24.81 18.63
CA GLU A 32 22.61 24.70 18.90
C GLU A 32 21.85 24.16 17.68
N LEU A 33 22.14 24.69 16.49
CA LEU A 33 21.54 24.19 15.25
C LEU A 33 21.91 22.73 14.96
N ALA A 34 23.16 22.33 15.20
CA ALA A 34 23.59 20.95 15.03
C ALA A 34 22.86 20.00 16.00
N MET A 35 22.71 20.40 17.26
CA MET A 35 21.96 19.64 18.26
C MET A 35 20.47 19.56 17.92
N MET A 36 19.85 20.64 17.41
CA MET A 36 18.47 20.60 16.95
C MET A 36 18.31 19.65 15.76
N LYS A 37 19.22 19.70 14.78
CA LYS A 37 19.20 18.78 13.63
C LYS A 37 19.32 17.32 14.05
N LEU A 38 20.25 16.99 14.96
CA LEU A 38 20.40 15.63 15.48
C LEU A 38 19.14 15.14 16.19
N ARG A 39 18.44 16.01 16.94
CA ARG A 39 17.15 15.68 17.57
C ARG A 39 16.05 15.47 16.53
N LEU A 40 16.00 16.30 15.49
CA LEU A 40 15.05 16.14 14.39
C LEU A 40 15.30 14.84 13.61
N GLU A 41 16.57 14.52 13.32
CA GLU A 41 16.97 13.28 12.66
C GLU A 41 16.63 12.05 13.50
N ALA A 42 16.94 12.07 14.81
CA ALA A 42 16.56 11.01 15.73
C ALA A 42 15.04 10.82 15.79
N GLY A 43 14.28 11.92 15.90
CA GLY A 43 12.82 11.89 15.89
C GLY A 43 12.26 11.37 14.55
N ALA A 44 12.83 11.79 13.42
CA ALA A 44 12.43 11.30 12.11
C ALA A 44 12.64 9.79 11.99
N GLN A 45 13.78 9.27 12.47
CA GLN A 45 14.03 7.84 12.51
C GLN A 45 12.98 7.14 13.38
N GLU A 46 12.76 7.57 14.62
CA GLU A 46 11.74 7.00 15.51
C GLU A 46 10.34 6.96 14.88
N HIS A 47 9.95 8.02 14.17
CA HIS A 47 8.68 8.06 13.46
C HIS A 47 8.61 7.01 12.34
N LEU A 48 9.70 6.75 11.62
CA LEU A 48 9.75 5.68 10.61
C LEU A 48 9.55 4.30 11.26
N TRP A 49 10.28 3.98 12.33
CA TRP A 49 10.13 2.72 13.06
C TRP A 49 8.71 2.53 13.60
N ARG A 50 8.11 3.59 14.15
CA ARG A 50 6.72 3.55 14.64
C ARG A 50 5.73 3.36 13.50
N MET A 51 5.95 3.98 12.34
CA MET A 51 5.11 3.74 11.16
C MET A 51 5.22 2.28 10.70
N GLU A 52 6.43 1.71 10.65
CA GLU A 52 6.63 0.30 10.32
C GLU A 52 5.90 -0.62 11.31
N GLU A 53 5.98 -0.35 12.61
CA GLU A 53 5.24 -1.09 13.63
C GLU A 53 3.72 -0.95 13.46
N ILE A 54 3.21 0.25 13.21
CA ILE A 54 1.77 0.48 12.94
C ILE A 54 1.33 -0.31 11.72
N THR A 55 2.12 -0.32 10.64
CA THR A 55 1.78 -1.10 9.44
C THR A 55 1.80 -2.60 9.71
N ALA A 56 2.82 -3.11 10.40
CA ALA A 56 2.94 -4.52 10.75
C ALA A 56 1.81 -4.98 11.70
N THR A 57 1.46 -4.15 12.67
CA THR A 57 0.35 -4.44 13.60
C THR A 57 -1.00 -4.41 12.91
N ALA A 58 -1.23 -3.48 11.99
CA ALA A 58 -2.43 -3.45 11.15
C ALA A 58 -2.53 -4.70 10.28
N ASP A 59 -1.42 -5.14 9.66
CA ASP A 59 -1.37 -6.36 8.85
C ASP A 59 -1.70 -7.62 9.68
N ILE A 60 -1.18 -7.70 10.91
CA ILE A 60 -1.48 -8.78 11.86
C ILE A 60 -2.95 -8.74 12.28
N ALA A 61 -3.50 -7.55 12.55
CA ALA A 61 -4.91 -7.39 12.93
C ALA A 61 -5.84 -7.82 11.79
N GLU A 62 -5.52 -7.45 10.55
CA GLU A 62 -6.25 -7.89 9.35
C GLU A 62 -6.13 -9.41 9.17
N ALA A 63 -4.94 -9.98 9.34
CA ALA A 63 -4.74 -11.44 9.29
C ALA A 63 -5.53 -12.17 10.38
N LYS A 64 -5.55 -11.64 11.61
CA LYS A 64 -6.38 -12.18 12.70
C LYS A 64 -7.87 -12.05 12.41
N ALA A 65 -8.32 -10.97 11.78
CA ALA A 65 -9.71 -10.79 11.38
C ALA A 65 -10.12 -11.77 10.28
N LEU A 66 -9.25 -12.04 9.30
CA LEU A 66 -9.49 -13.04 8.25
C LEU A 66 -9.43 -14.48 8.79
N HIS A 67 -8.60 -14.75 9.80
CA HIS A 67 -8.45 -16.09 10.37
C HIS A 67 -9.47 -16.42 11.47
N LYS A 68 -10.23 -15.41 11.94
CA LYS A 68 -11.46 -15.71 12.70
C LYS A 68 -12.43 -16.34 11.70
N PRO A 69 -12.84 -17.61 11.88
CA PRO A 69 -13.88 -18.17 11.04
C PRO A 69 -15.10 -17.30 11.26
N ALA A 70 -15.44 -16.45 10.28
CA ALA A 70 -16.67 -15.67 10.33
C ALA A 70 -17.79 -16.71 10.42
N PRO A 71 -18.49 -16.84 11.57
CA PRO A 71 -19.56 -17.81 11.66
C PRO A 71 -20.56 -17.44 10.58
N SER A 72 -20.92 -18.41 9.73
CA SER A 72 -21.89 -18.13 8.66
C SER A 72 -23.12 -17.49 9.28
N PHE A 73 -23.69 -16.48 8.62
CA PHE A 73 -24.83 -15.74 9.18
C PHE A 73 -26.00 -16.69 9.53
N GLY A 74 -26.09 -17.85 8.86
CA GLY A 74 -27.01 -18.94 9.22
C GLY A 74 -26.79 -19.54 10.61
N VAL A 75 -25.55 -19.72 11.07
CA VAL A 75 -25.24 -20.18 12.44
C VAL A 75 -25.57 -19.10 13.48
N GLN A 76 -25.30 -17.82 13.17
CA GLN A 76 -25.63 -16.71 14.07
C GLN A 76 -27.14 -16.55 14.27
N ILE A 77 -27.91 -16.76 13.20
CA ILE A 77 -29.38 -16.74 13.27
C ILE A 77 -29.89 -18.02 13.93
N LEU A 78 -29.28 -19.18 13.70
CA LEU A 78 -29.63 -20.41 14.42
C LEU A 78 -29.41 -20.23 15.93
N ASP A 79 -28.27 -19.68 16.34
CA ASP A 79 -27.98 -19.37 17.75
C ASP A 79 -28.96 -18.35 18.34
N LYS A 80 -29.29 -17.28 17.60
CA LYS A 80 -30.28 -16.27 18.03
C LYS A 80 -31.74 -16.77 17.99
N ALA A 81 -32.08 -17.68 17.09
CA ALA A 81 -33.40 -18.29 16.98
C ALA A 81 -33.60 -19.35 18.08
N HIS A 82 -32.55 -20.08 18.41
CA HIS A 82 -32.51 -20.99 19.55
C HIS A 82 -32.58 -20.22 20.88
N ALA A 83 -31.92 -19.05 20.96
CA ALA A 83 -32.00 -18.15 22.12
C ALA A 83 -33.35 -17.43 22.27
N SER A 84 -34.12 -17.25 21.19
CA SER A 84 -35.45 -16.61 21.21
C SER A 84 -36.61 -17.59 21.37
N GLY A 85 -36.34 -18.90 21.53
CA GLY A 85 -37.36 -19.92 21.76
C GLY A 85 -38.22 -20.26 20.55
N MET A 86 -37.73 -19.98 19.33
CA MET A 86 -38.45 -20.25 18.09
C MET A 86 -38.55 -21.76 17.84
N SER A 87 -39.74 -22.26 17.51
CA SER A 87 -39.99 -23.70 17.28
C SER A 87 -39.03 -24.27 16.20
N PRO A 88 -38.40 -25.45 16.43
CA PRO A 88 -37.49 -26.10 15.49
C PRO A 88 -38.07 -26.31 14.09
N TRP A 89 -39.41 -26.34 13.97
CA TRP A 89 -40.10 -26.50 12.70
C TRP A 89 -40.10 -25.23 11.84
N LEU A 90 -40.03 -24.04 12.45
CA LEU A 90 -39.99 -22.76 11.74
C LEU A 90 -38.55 -22.33 11.40
N THR A 91 -37.56 -22.73 12.22
CA THR A 91 -36.15 -22.37 12.02
C THR A 91 -35.54 -23.06 10.80
N GLY A 92 -35.90 -24.31 10.52
CA GLY A 92 -35.41 -25.06 9.35
C GLY A 92 -35.68 -24.38 7.99
N PRO A 93 -36.95 -24.05 7.64
CA PRO A 93 -37.24 -23.39 6.36
C PRO A 93 -36.68 -21.97 6.27
N VAL A 94 -36.66 -21.21 7.36
CA VAL A 94 -36.03 -19.88 7.41
C VAL A 94 -34.53 -19.99 7.16
N PHE A 95 -33.84 -20.93 7.81
CA PHE A 95 -32.42 -21.19 7.57
C PHE A 95 -32.14 -21.52 6.10
N LEU A 96 -32.99 -22.35 5.48
CA LEU A 96 -32.80 -22.78 4.09
C LEU A 96 -33.00 -21.63 3.08
N LEU A 97 -34.02 -20.78 3.28
CA LEU A 97 -34.22 -19.56 2.49
C LEU A 97 -33.02 -18.60 2.60
N PHE A 98 -32.51 -18.40 3.82
CA PHE A 98 -31.34 -17.56 4.05
C PHE A 98 -30.05 -18.16 3.47
N ALA A 99 -29.86 -19.48 3.56
CA ALA A 99 -28.72 -20.16 2.96
C ALA A 99 -28.69 -20.01 1.43
N VAL A 100 -29.85 -20.07 0.77
CA VAL A 100 -29.97 -19.81 -0.67
C VAL A 100 -29.63 -18.36 -1.00
N MET A 101 -30.07 -17.41 -0.19
CA MET A 101 -29.75 -16.00 -0.37
C MET A 101 -28.24 -15.73 -0.18
N ASP A 102 -27.61 -16.36 0.80
CA ASP A 102 -26.18 -16.22 1.09
C ASP A 102 -25.34 -16.88 -0.02
N PHE A 103 -25.77 -18.03 -0.53
CA PHE A 103 -25.18 -18.65 -1.71
C PHE A 103 -25.27 -17.75 -2.95
N ALA A 104 -26.45 -17.17 -3.21
CA ALA A 104 -26.63 -16.24 -4.32
C ALA A 104 -25.72 -15.02 -4.18
N ALA A 105 -25.63 -14.42 -2.99
CA ALA A 105 -24.75 -13.28 -2.70
C ALA A 105 -23.26 -13.65 -2.85
N GLY A 106 -22.86 -14.82 -2.37
CA GLY A 106 -21.50 -15.36 -2.54
C GLY A 106 -21.11 -15.58 -3.99
N MET A 107 -22.07 -15.91 -4.86
CA MET A 107 -21.86 -16.14 -6.30
C MET A 107 -21.75 -14.86 -7.13
N VAL A 108 -22.28 -13.72 -6.67
CA VAL A 108 -22.22 -12.44 -7.41
C VAL A 108 -20.77 -12.08 -7.77
N ARG A 109 -19.84 -12.25 -6.82
CA ARG A 109 -18.43 -11.89 -6.98
C ARG A 109 -17.72 -12.73 -8.06
N PRO A 110 -17.80 -14.07 -8.06
CA PRO A 110 -17.34 -14.91 -9.17
C PRO A 110 -18.05 -14.61 -10.50
N THR A 111 -19.38 -14.46 -10.50
CA THR A 111 -20.16 -14.28 -11.73
C THR A 111 -19.76 -13.02 -12.48
N ILE A 112 -19.62 -11.88 -11.79
CA ILE A 112 -19.18 -10.64 -12.42
C ILE A 112 -17.76 -10.80 -12.98
N ALA A 113 -16.85 -11.39 -12.21
CA ALA A 113 -15.46 -11.58 -12.64
C ALA A 113 -15.33 -12.47 -13.88
N TYR A 114 -16.04 -13.61 -13.91
CA TYR A 114 -16.02 -14.50 -15.06
C TYR A 114 -16.70 -13.88 -16.28
N SER A 115 -17.78 -13.12 -16.09
CA SER A 115 -18.43 -12.42 -17.22
C SER A 115 -17.53 -11.37 -17.86
N ALA A 116 -16.84 -10.55 -17.05
CA ALA A 116 -15.90 -9.55 -17.54
C ALA A 116 -14.67 -10.18 -18.21
N PHE A 117 -14.09 -11.23 -17.62
CA PHE A 117 -12.98 -11.96 -18.21
C PHE A 117 -13.39 -12.66 -19.51
N GLY A 118 -14.57 -13.28 -19.54
CA GLY A 118 -15.12 -13.91 -20.73
C GLY A 118 -15.32 -12.93 -21.88
N PHE A 119 -15.86 -11.74 -21.60
CA PHE A 119 -15.98 -10.66 -22.59
C PHE A 119 -14.60 -10.23 -23.12
N TYR A 120 -13.62 -10.07 -22.24
CA TYR A 120 -12.25 -9.69 -22.63
C TYR A 120 -11.60 -10.75 -23.53
N VAL A 121 -11.71 -12.04 -23.17
CA VAL A 121 -11.22 -13.15 -24.00
C VAL A 121 -11.93 -13.17 -25.35
N ALA A 122 -13.25 -13.01 -25.38
CA ALA A 122 -14.02 -12.95 -26.62
C ALA A 122 -13.60 -11.77 -27.52
N TYR A 123 -13.33 -10.61 -26.93
CA TYR A 123 -12.83 -9.43 -27.64
C TYR A 123 -11.44 -9.68 -28.26
N LYS A 124 -10.49 -10.21 -27.47
CA LYS A 124 -9.15 -10.56 -27.97
C LYS A 124 -9.22 -11.64 -29.04
N TRP A 125 -10.10 -12.62 -28.88
CA TRP A 125 -10.33 -13.65 -29.88
C TRP A 125 -10.86 -13.07 -31.20
N ALA A 126 -11.82 -12.14 -31.13
CA ALA A 126 -12.31 -11.44 -32.31
C ALA A 126 -11.19 -10.66 -33.03
N LEU A 127 -10.34 -9.95 -32.28
CA LEU A 127 -9.18 -9.25 -32.85
C LEU A 127 -8.19 -10.22 -33.53
N TYR A 128 -7.91 -11.36 -32.90
CA TYR A 128 -7.03 -12.38 -33.48
C TYR A 128 -7.55 -12.89 -34.83
N LEU A 129 -8.86 -13.16 -34.93
CA LEU A 129 -9.50 -13.56 -36.18
C LEU A 129 -9.41 -12.46 -37.25
N THR A 130 -9.49 -11.17 -36.88
CA THR A 130 -9.33 -10.08 -37.85
C THR A 130 -7.90 -9.92 -38.39
N LEU A 131 -6.89 -10.22 -37.58
CA LEU A 131 -5.48 -10.10 -37.94
C LEU A 131 -4.94 -11.30 -38.74
N THR A 132 -5.49 -12.49 -38.48
CA THR A 132 -5.18 -13.74 -39.21
C THR A 132 -6.10 -13.96 -40.40
N GLY A 133 -7.15 -13.14 -40.55
CA GLY A 133 -8.05 -13.17 -41.68
C GLY A 133 -7.42 -12.68 -42.99
N PRO A 134 -8.13 -12.84 -44.11
CA PRO A 134 -7.63 -12.58 -45.48
C PRO A 134 -7.25 -11.12 -45.78
N ARG A 135 -7.46 -10.20 -44.82
CA ARG A 135 -7.11 -8.78 -44.95
C ARG A 135 -5.69 -8.45 -44.50
N PHE A 136 -5.13 -9.20 -43.57
CA PHE A 136 -3.84 -8.87 -42.94
C PHE A 136 -2.83 -10.03 -43.01
N GLU A 137 -3.28 -11.27 -43.25
CA GLU A 137 -2.46 -12.49 -43.44
C GLU A 137 -1.21 -12.55 -42.54
N ALA A 138 -1.32 -12.07 -41.30
CA ALA A 138 -0.20 -12.10 -40.38
C ALA A 138 0.04 -13.56 -39.96
N LEU A 139 1.31 -13.97 -39.90
CA LEU A 139 1.69 -15.24 -39.30
C LEU A 139 1.07 -15.33 -37.90
N PRO A 140 0.48 -16.48 -37.50
CA PRO A 140 -0.19 -16.63 -36.21
C PRO A 140 0.67 -16.20 -35.02
N ALA A 141 1.99 -16.43 -35.12
CA ALA A 141 2.97 -16.02 -34.13
C ALA A 141 3.13 -14.48 -34.02
N GLU A 142 3.13 -13.76 -35.15
CA GLU A 142 3.22 -12.29 -35.16
C GLU A 142 1.92 -11.65 -34.67
N ALA A 143 0.77 -12.22 -35.04
CA ALA A 143 -0.53 -11.75 -34.57
C ALA A 143 -0.63 -11.84 -33.03
N LEU A 144 -0.10 -12.91 -32.43
CA LEU A 144 -0.07 -13.09 -30.98
C LEU A 144 0.81 -12.05 -30.28
N GLN A 145 2.01 -11.79 -30.84
CA GLN A 145 2.93 -10.77 -30.31
C GLN A 145 2.36 -9.36 -30.41
N ARG A 146 1.59 -9.05 -31.47
CA ARG A 146 0.88 -7.77 -31.60
C ARG A 146 -0.34 -7.66 -30.70
N LEU A 147 -1.03 -8.77 -30.44
CA LEU A 147 -2.19 -8.79 -29.54
C LEU A 147 -1.79 -8.56 -28.08
N TRP A 148 -0.58 -8.96 -27.71
CA TRP A 148 -0.05 -8.83 -26.36
C TRP A 148 0.59 -7.46 -26.17
N THR A 149 -0.13 -6.60 -25.48
CA THR A 149 0.21 -5.20 -25.22
C THR A 149 0.42 -4.97 -23.72
N GLU A 150 1.00 -3.82 -23.37
CA GLU A 150 1.18 -3.41 -21.97
C GLU A 150 -0.14 -3.32 -21.19
N ASN A 151 -1.24 -2.97 -21.88
CA ASN A 151 -2.58 -2.94 -21.30
C ASN A 151 -3.07 -4.34 -20.88
N ASP A 152 -2.59 -5.41 -21.52
CA ASP A 152 -2.96 -6.79 -21.18
C ASP A 152 -2.26 -7.26 -19.91
N TRP A 153 -1.02 -6.77 -19.71
CA TRP A 153 -0.29 -6.96 -18.47
C TRP A 153 -1.02 -6.27 -17.30
N ALA A 154 -1.50 -5.05 -17.50
CA ALA A 154 -2.32 -4.34 -16.51
C ALA A 154 -3.63 -5.07 -16.20
N MET A 155 -4.33 -5.59 -17.23
CA MET A 155 -5.55 -6.39 -17.06
C MET A 155 -5.31 -7.67 -16.26
N LEU A 156 -4.24 -8.41 -16.56
CA LEU A 156 -3.88 -9.64 -15.83
C LEU A 156 -3.56 -9.35 -14.36
N THR A 157 -2.77 -8.31 -14.11
CA THR A 157 -2.45 -7.87 -12.75
C THR A 157 -3.70 -7.48 -11.99
N LEU A 158 -4.66 -6.79 -12.62
CA LEU A 158 -5.93 -6.43 -12.02
C LEU A 158 -6.80 -7.66 -11.68
N VAL A 159 -6.89 -8.63 -12.60
CA VAL A 159 -7.65 -9.88 -12.39
C VAL A 159 -7.03 -10.74 -11.27
N LEU A 160 -5.71 -10.88 -11.26
CA LEU A 160 -4.99 -11.60 -10.21
C LEU A 160 -5.15 -10.91 -8.85
N SER A 161 -5.08 -9.58 -8.82
CA SER A 161 -5.33 -8.79 -7.61
C SER A 161 -6.76 -8.92 -7.09
N TYR A 162 -7.74 -9.09 -7.98
CA TYR A 162 -9.13 -9.30 -7.60
C TYR A 162 -9.35 -10.68 -6.96
N TRP A 163 -8.76 -11.73 -7.54
CA TRP A 163 -8.91 -13.11 -7.07
C TRP A 163 -8.09 -13.43 -5.82
N PHE A 164 -6.84 -12.98 -5.78
CA PHE A 164 -5.91 -13.27 -4.68
C PHE A 164 -5.77 -12.11 -3.68
N GLY A 165 -6.44 -10.99 -3.93
CA GLY A 165 -6.40 -9.79 -3.09
C GLY A 165 -5.13 -8.95 -3.29
N GLN A 166 -5.19 -7.70 -2.81
CA GLN A 166 -4.07 -6.75 -2.90
C GLN A 166 -2.77 -7.28 -2.26
N ARG A 167 -2.86 -8.20 -1.28
CA ARG A 167 -1.70 -8.76 -0.59
C ARG A 167 -0.96 -9.81 -1.43
N ALA A 168 -1.67 -10.71 -2.12
CA ALA A 168 -1.03 -11.66 -3.03
C ALA A 168 -0.49 -10.96 -4.28
N ALA A 169 -1.16 -9.91 -4.75
CA ALA A 169 -0.63 -9.04 -5.79
C ALA A 169 0.64 -8.29 -5.33
N LYS A 170 0.66 -7.68 -4.14
CA LYS A 170 1.88 -7.08 -3.58
C LYS A 170 3.01 -8.10 -3.43
N ALA A 171 2.73 -9.33 -2.98
CA ALA A 171 3.74 -10.38 -2.84
C ALA A 171 4.24 -10.92 -4.20
N ALA A 172 3.36 -11.08 -5.19
CA ALA A 172 3.70 -11.59 -6.52
C ALA A 172 4.38 -10.55 -7.41
N PHE A 173 4.09 -9.25 -7.22
CA PHE A 173 4.61 -8.14 -8.02
C PHE A 173 5.69 -7.32 -7.29
N GLY A 174 6.29 -7.86 -6.23
CA GLY A 174 7.49 -7.27 -5.61
C GLY A 174 7.25 -6.01 -4.77
N GLY A 175 6.04 -5.83 -4.23
CA GLY A 175 5.71 -4.79 -3.28
C GLY A 175 6.33 -5.05 -1.90
N SER A 176 7.66 -5.03 -1.81
CA SER A 176 8.34 -4.76 -0.55
C SER A 176 8.44 -3.25 -0.40
N ALA A 177 7.83 -2.70 0.65
CA ALA A 177 8.04 -1.32 1.07
C ALA A 177 9.46 -1.06 1.63
N SER A 178 10.44 -1.97 1.44
CA SER A 178 11.76 -1.91 2.07
C SER A 178 12.91 -1.44 1.17
N HIS A 179 12.64 -0.83 0.00
CA HIS A 179 13.71 -0.37 -0.91
C HIS A 179 13.79 1.15 -1.12
N ALA A 180 13.01 1.96 -0.39
CA ALA A 180 13.02 3.42 -0.54
C ALA A 180 14.10 4.17 0.28
N GLY A 181 15.13 3.49 0.81
CA GLY A 181 16.10 4.12 1.73
C GLY A 181 17.56 3.72 1.56
N ARG A 182 17.95 3.08 0.44
CA ARG A 182 19.36 2.76 0.16
C ARG A 182 19.81 3.35 -1.17
N SER A 183 20.09 4.64 -1.15
CA SER A 183 21.10 5.31 -1.98
C SER A 183 21.46 6.64 -1.32
#